data_AF-A0A657IW95-F1
#
_entry.id   AF-A0A657IW95-F1
#
_cell.length_a   1.000
_cell.length_b   1.000
_cell.length_c   1.000
_cell.angle_alpha   90.00
_cell.angle_beta   90.00
_cell.angle_gamma   90.00
#
_symmetry.space_group_name_H-M   'P 1'
#
loop_
_entity.id
_entity.type
_entity.pdbx_description
1 polymer ?
#
loop_
_entity_poly.entity_id
_entity_poly.type
_entity_poly.pdbx_seq_one_letter_code
_entity_poly.pdbx_strand_id
1 'polypeptide(L)'
;MGHRRRRAAGIRGWFTGALLKDAGPAFVSIVGIGLVTYLATWIGWFRSDGAYDRHWAEQHPGEGIGWLPASLRSLWEYHRSAYAFHTGLDSPHTYASPAWQWLILGRPTSYYYEAEHAAACGAQKCSEAILNVGNPLIWWTGAAALVLLILWWILRRDWRVGPSCWWWPSAGCRGSPTPTARCSTSTPCPSCRG
;
A
#
# COMPACT_ATOMS: atom_id res chain seq x y z
N MET A 1 22.38 -9.31 3.82
CA MET A 1 23.52 -10.27 3.92
C MET A 1 23.51 -11.33 2.79
N GLY A 2 23.07 -11.01 1.57
CA GLY A 2 23.01 -12.00 0.46
C GLY A 2 24.22 -12.01 -0.48
N HIS A 3 24.79 -10.83 -0.77
CA HIS A 3 25.74 -10.70 -1.88
C HIS A 3 27.14 -11.29 -1.61
N ARG A 4 27.71 -11.09 -0.40
CA ARG A 4 29.08 -11.55 -0.08
C ARG A 4 29.17 -13.03 0.30
N ARG A 5 28.13 -13.59 0.94
CA ARG A 5 28.09 -15.03 1.28
C ARG A 5 27.89 -15.93 0.05
N ARG A 6 27.17 -15.45 -0.97
CA ARG A 6 26.88 -16.23 -2.19
C ARG A 6 28.02 -16.18 -3.22
N ARG A 7 28.81 -15.10 -3.26
CA ARG A 7 30.09 -15.06 -4.01
C ARG A 7 31.12 -16.03 -3.43
N ALA A 8 31.17 -16.18 -2.11
CA ALA A 8 32.06 -17.15 -1.45
C ALA A 8 31.71 -18.61 -1.78
N ALA A 9 30.48 -18.91 -2.22
CA ALA A 9 30.01 -20.24 -2.59
C ALA A 9 30.23 -20.61 -4.08
N GLY A 10 30.87 -19.75 -4.88
CA GLY A 10 31.29 -20.08 -6.26
C GLY A 10 30.16 -20.31 -7.29
N ILE A 11 28.90 -20.03 -6.93
CA ILE A 11 27.74 -20.28 -7.82
C ILE A 11 27.73 -19.24 -8.96
N ARG A 12 28.27 -19.64 -10.12
CA ARG A 12 28.13 -18.90 -11.38
C ARG A 12 26.68 -18.99 -11.86
N GLY A 13 26.10 -17.87 -12.31
CA GLY A 13 24.73 -17.85 -12.85
C GLY A 13 23.59 -17.75 -11.83
N TRP A 14 23.83 -17.27 -10.59
CA TRP A 14 22.74 -17.15 -9.61
C TRP A 14 21.59 -16.28 -10.11
N PHE A 15 21.90 -15.20 -10.86
CA PHE A 15 20.92 -14.19 -11.23
C PHE A 15 19.95 -14.73 -12.28
N THR A 16 20.48 -15.48 -13.26
CA THR A 16 19.68 -16.17 -14.26
C THR A 16 18.89 -17.33 -13.65
N GLY A 17 19.48 -18.09 -12.72
CA GLY A 17 18.78 -19.14 -11.99
C GLY A 17 17.59 -18.63 -11.17
N ALA A 18 17.79 -17.55 -10.40
CA ALA A 18 16.73 -16.94 -9.59
C ALA A 18 15.64 -16.28 -10.47
N LEU A 19 16.04 -15.56 -11.52
CA LEU A 19 15.07 -14.92 -12.41
C LEU A 19 14.24 -15.94 -13.20
N LEU A 20 14.85 -16.99 -13.75
CA LEU A 20 14.12 -17.95 -14.59
C LEU A 20 13.31 -18.96 -13.77
N LYS A 21 13.78 -19.34 -12.57
CA LYS A 21 13.10 -20.36 -11.75
C LYS A 21 12.14 -19.77 -10.72
N ASP A 22 12.45 -18.60 -10.15
CA ASP A 22 11.65 -18.02 -9.09
C ASP A 22 10.62 -17.01 -9.61
N ALA A 23 10.82 -16.39 -10.78
CA ALA A 23 9.90 -15.37 -11.28
C ALA A 23 8.51 -15.92 -11.66
N GLY A 24 8.43 -17.12 -12.24
CA GLY A 24 7.15 -17.73 -12.59
C GLY A 24 6.26 -17.97 -11.37
N PRO A 25 6.73 -18.75 -10.37
CA PRO A 25 6.01 -18.96 -9.12
C PRO A 25 5.72 -17.66 -8.37
N ALA A 26 6.67 -16.72 -8.32
CA ALA A 26 6.46 -15.44 -7.66
C ALA A 26 5.37 -14.60 -8.35
N PHE A 27 5.37 -14.55 -9.68
CA PHE A 27 4.36 -13.84 -10.46
C PHE A 27 2.98 -14.43 -10.22
N VAL A 28 2.84 -15.76 -10.35
CA VAL A 28 1.57 -16.45 -10.11
C VAL A 28 1.09 -16.23 -8.68
N SER A 29 1.99 -16.24 -7.70
CA SER A 29 1.62 -16.00 -6.31
C SER A 29 1.14 -14.56 -6.09
N ILE A 30 1.87 -13.56 -6.56
CA ILE A 30 1.52 -12.14 -6.36
C ILE A 30 0.24 -11.79 -7.11
N VAL A 31 0.16 -12.16 -8.40
CA VAL A 31 -1.00 -11.86 -9.23
C VAL A 31 -2.22 -12.68 -8.80
N GLY A 32 -2.03 -13.96 -8.49
CA GLY A 32 -3.11 -14.84 -8.03
C GLY A 32 -3.68 -14.39 -6.69
N ILE A 33 -2.83 -14.14 -5.69
CA ILE A 33 -3.27 -13.63 -4.39
C ILE A 33 -3.92 -12.26 -4.55
N GLY A 34 -3.34 -11.38 -5.36
CA GLY A 34 -3.90 -10.05 -5.65
C GLY A 34 -5.29 -10.14 -6.29
N LEU A 35 -5.47 -11.01 -7.28
CA LEU A 35 -6.75 -11.23 -7.95
C LEU A 35 -7.81 -11.77 -6.99
N VAL A 36 -7.46 -12.79 -6.19
CA VAL A 36 -8.38 -13.37 -5.21
C VAL A 36 -8.77 -12.33 -4.16
N THR A 37 -7.80 -11.56 -3.65
CA THR A 37 -8.05 -10.50 -2.66
C THR A 37 -8.94 -9.40 -3.23
N TYR A 38 -8.71 -9.00 -4.49
CA TYR A 38 -9.55 -8.04 -5.17
C TYR A 38 -10.97 -8.55 -5.31
N LEU A 39 -11.18 -9.73 -5.89
CA LEU A 39 -12.51 -10.31 -6.05
C LEU A 39 -13.21 -10.51 -4.69
N ALA A 40 -12.45 -10.89 -3.65
CA ALA A 40 -12.96 -11.01 -2.29
C ALA A 40 -13.48 -9.66 -1.73
N THR A 41 -12.72 -8.58 -1.95
CA THR A 41 -13.13 -7.21 -1.58
C THR A 41 -14.45 -6.81 -2.27
N TRP A 42 -14.68 -7.30 -3.49
CA TRP A 42 -15.89 -7.02 -4.28
C TRP A 42 -17.04 -8.02 -4.06
N ILE A 43 -16.91 -9.01 -3.17
CA ILE A 43 -17.99 -9.98 -2.90
C ILE A 43 -19.30 -9.29 -2.52
N GLY A 44 -19.25 -8.21 -1.75
CA GLY A 44 -20.45 -7.45 -1.37
C GLY A 44 -21.21 -6.91 -2.59
N TRP A 45 -20.48 -6.33 -3.55
CA TRP A 45 -21.05 -5.83 -4.81
C TRP A 45 -21.61 -6.97 -5.68
N PHE A 46 -20.91 -8.12 -5.76
CA PHE A 46 -21.42 -9.27 -6.51
C PHE A 46 -22.70 -9.85 -5.91
N ARG A 47 -22.85 -9.81 -4.58
CA ARG A 47 -24.00 -10.34 -3.84
C ARG A 47 -25.19 -9.38 -3.73
N SER A 48 -24.98 -8.09 -3.94
CA SER A 48 -26.05 -7.11 -3.97
C SER A 48 -26.74 -7.07 -5.32
N ASP A 49 -28.06 -6.88 -5.33
CA ASP A 49 -28.84 -6.66 -6.55
C ASP A 49 -28.87 -5.17 -6.96
N GLY A 50 -28.83 -4.27 -5.98
CA GLY A 50 -28.95 -2.82 -6.19
C GLY A 50 -27.62 -2.05 -6.30
N ALA A 51 -26.49 -2.73 -6.49
CA ALA A 51 -25.23 -2.02 -6.63
C ALA A 51 -25.14 -1.26 -7.96
N TYR A 52 -24.42 -0.13 -7.93
CA TYR A 52 -24.20 0.71 -9.12
C TYR A 52 -23.62 -0.12 -10.27
N ASP A 53 -24.23 -0.01 -11.45
CA ASP A 53 -23.92 -0.77 -12.68
C ASP A 53 -23.93 -2.30 -12.56
N ARG A 54 -24.51 -2.90 -11.51
CA ARG A 54 -24.46 -4.35 -11.24
C ARG A 54 -25.06 -5.23 -12.36
N HIS A 55 -26.08 -4.73 -13.03
CA HIS A 55 -26.80 -5.41 -14.11
C HIS A 55 -26.58 -4.73 -15.47
N TRP A 56 -25.54 -3.90 -15.61
CA TRP A 56 -25.28 -3.14 -16.84
C TRP A 56 -25.20 -4.05 -18.07
N ALA A 57 -24.51 -5.19 -17.96
CA ALA A 57 -24.30 -6.13 -19.06
C ALA A 57 -25.57 -6.89 -19.50
N GLU A 58 -26.64 -6.89 -18.69
CA GLU A 58 -27.95 -7.42 -19.04
C GLU A 58 -28.75 -6.41 -19.88
N GLN A 59 -28.55 -5.12 -19.61
CA GLN A 59 -29.17 -4.02 -20.34
C GLN A 59 -28.43 -3.71 -21.66
N HIS A 60 -27.16 -4.11 -21.78
CA HIS A 60 -26.29 -3.89 -22.95
C HIS A 60 -25.74 -5.23 -23.48
N PRO A 61 -26.59 -6.06 -24.11
CA PRO A 61 -26.19 -7.37 -24.61
C PRO A 61 -25.18 -7.23 -25.77
N GLY A 62 -24.08 -7.98 -25.69
CA GLY A 62 -23.04 -7.97 -26.73
C GLY A 62 -22.02 -6.82 -26.63
N GLU A 63 -22.21 -5.87 -25.72
CA GLU A 63 -21.28 -4.77 -25.49
C GLU A 63 -20.17 -5.13 -24.49
N GLY A 64 -19.05 -4.41 -24.58
CA GLY A 64 -17.87 -4.63 -23.76
C GLY A 64 -17.07 -5.89 -24.15
N ILE A 65 -16.45 -6.53 -23.17
CA ILE A 65 -15.51 -7.64 -23.39
C ILE A 65 -16.28 -8.96 -23.51
N GLY A 66 -16.70 -9.33 -24.73
CA GLY A 66 -17.65 -10.42 -24.97
C GLY A 66 -17.29 -11.82 -24.45
N TRP A 67 -16.00 -12.13 -24.23
CA TRP A 67 -15.59 -13.42 -23.64
C TRP A 67 -15.73 -13.48 -22.11
N LEU A 68 -15.97 -12.32 -21.48
CA LEU A 68 -16.03 -12.18 -20.03
C LEU A 68 -17.47 -12.41 -19.53
N PRO A 69 -17.68 -13.11 -18.40
CA PRO A 69 -19.00 -13.26 -17.79
C PRO A 69 -19.71 -11.93 -17.57
N ALA A 70 -21.04 -11.91 -17.69
CA ALA A 70 -21.84 -10.68 -17.58
C ALA A 70 -21.59 -9.88 -16.27
N SER A 71 -21.39 -10.57 -15.15
CA SER A 71 -21.06 -9.94 -13.86
C SER A 71 -19.71 -9.22 -13.88
N LEU A 72 -18.69 -9.83 -14.49
CA LEU A 72 -17.36 -9.23 -14.62
C LEU A 72 -17.33 -8.11 -15.67
N ARG A 73 -18.12 -8.22 -16.75
CA ARG A 73 -18.33 -7.10 -17.70
C ARG A 73 -18.98 -5.90 -17.02
N SER A 74 -20.00 -6.15 -16.20
CA SER A 74 -20.68 -5.11 -15.42
C SER A 74 -19.72 -4.45 -14.41
N LEU A 75 -18.86 -5.25 -13.76
CA LEU A 75 -17.82 -4.71 -12.87
C LEU A 75 -16.79 -3.86 -13.64
N TRP A 76 -16.42 -4.26 -14.84
CA TRP A 76 -15.54 -3.48 -15.71
C TRP A 76 -16.18 -2.13 -16.07
N GLU A 77 -17.47 -2.13 -16.44
CA GLU A 77 -18.18 -0.89 -16.75
C GLU A 77 -18.26 0.03 -15.54
N TYR A 78 -18.54 -0.50 -14.34
CA TYR A 78 -18.47 0.28 -13.10
C TYR A 78 -17.13 1.02 -12.96
N HIS A 79 -16.01 0.34 -13.23
CA HIS A 79 -14.68 0.95 -13.10
C HIS A 79 -14.44 2.00 -14.18
N ARG A 80 -14.90 1.73 -15.41
CA ARG A 80 -14.84 2.69 -16.51
C ARG A 80 -15.65 3.95 -16.20
N SER A 81 -16.89 3.80 -15.73
CA SER A 81 -17.78 4.91 -15.39
C SER A 81 -17.24 5.73 -14.22
N ALA A 82 -16.73 5.07 -13.17
CA ALA A 82 -16.04 5.72 -12.07
C ALA A 82 -14.79 6.49 -12.53
N TYR A 83 -13.94 5.90 -13.38
CA TYR A 83 -12.75 6.56 -13.91
C TYR A 83 -13.11 7.79 -14.76
N ALA A 84 -14.08 7.66 -15.66
CA ALA A 84 -14.56 8.76 -16.49
C ALA A 84 -15.08 9.92 -15.64
N PHE A 85 -15.86 9.62 -14.59
CA PHE A 85 -16.31 10.64 -13.64
C PHE A 85 -15.15 11.36 -12.95
N HIS A 86 -14.19 10.63 -12.35
CA HIS A 86 -13.10 11.24 -11.59
C HIS A 86 -12.11 12.02 -12.46
N THR A 87 -11.90 11.61 -13.71
CA THR A 87 -11.04 12.34 -14.65
C THR A 87 -11.73 13.58 -15.24
N GLY A 88 -13.06 13.58 -15.30
CA GLY A 88 -13.87 14.72 -15.74
C GLY A 88 -14.31 15.66 -14.63
N LEU A 89 -13.95 15.41 -13.36
CA LEU A 89 -14.41 16.20 -12.22
C LEU A 89 -13.48 17.40 -11.97
N ASP A 90 -13.83 18.58 -12.50
CA ASP A 90 -13.03 19.81 -12.43
C ASP A 90 -13.77 21.03 -11.84
N SER A 91 -14.94 20.82 -11.24
CA SER A 91 -15.78 21.91 -10.72
C SER A 91 -15.07 22.73 -9.62
N PRO A 92 -14.97 24.07 -9.77
CA PRO A 92 -14.30 24.91 -8.78
C PRO A 92 -15.10 24.98 -7.47
N HIS A 93 -14.39 24.93 -6.34
CA HIS A 93 -14.98 25.02 -5.01
C HIS A 93 -14.08 25.85 -4.09
N THR A 94 -14.68 26.75 -3.30
CA THR A 94 -13.96 27.70 -2.43
C THR A 94 -13.12 27.01 -1.35
N TYR A 95 -13.52 25.83 -0.91
CA TYR A 95 -12.79 25.04 0.09
C TYR A 95 -11.80 24.04 -0.52
N ALA A 96 -11.50 24.13 -1.82
CA ALA A 96 -10.44 23.34 -2.44
C ALA A 96 -9.09 23.61 -1.75
N SER A 97 -8.35 22.55 -1.44
CA SER A 97 -7.03 22.61 -0.82
C SER A 97 -5.98 21.98 -1.73
N PRO A 98 -4.99 22.74 -2.22
CA PRO A 98 -3.96 22.22 -3.10
C PRO A 98 -3.01 21.27 -2.36
N ALA A 99 -2.61 20.17 -3.01
CA ALA A 99 -1.88 19.07 -2.37
C ALA A 99 -0.57 19.48 -1.65
N TRP A 100 0.14 20.48 -2.17
CA TRP A 100 1.37 20.97 -1.55
C TRP A 100 1.15 21.63 -0.18
N GLN A 101 -0.05 22.19 0.07
CA GLN A 101 -0.39 22.81 1.36
C GLN A 101 -0.73 21.80 2.44
N TRP A 102 -0.99 20.54 2.08
CA TRP A 102 -1.38 19.50 3.05
C TRP A 102 -0.27 19.23 4.04
N LEU A 103 0.99 19.24 3.60
CA LEU A 103 2.14 18.94 4.47
C LEU A 103 2.30 19.97 5.59
N ILE A 104 2.00 21.25 5.29
CA ILE A 104 2.07 22.35 6.26
C ILE A 104 0.75 22.64 6.95
N LEU A 105 -0.31 21.87 6.64
CA LEU A 105 -1.69 22.12 7.11
C LEU A 105 -2.16 23.56 6.80
N GLY A 106 -1.76 24.10 5.66
CA GLY A 106 -1.87 25.53 5.36
C GLY A 106 -3.28 26.00 5.00
N ARG A 107 -4.15 25.10 4.55
CA ARG A 107 -5.55 25.40 4.20
C ARG A 107 -6.47 24.24 4.60
N PRO A 108 -7.14 24.34 5.76
CA PRO A 108 -8.08 23.33 6.20
C PRO A 108 -9.36 23.37 5.37
N THR A 109 -9.94 22.21 5.09
CA THR A 109 -11.19 22.07 4.35
C THR A 109 -12.37 22.17 5.34
N SER A 110 -13.35 23.02 5.03
CA SER A 110 -14.57 23.15 5.85
C SER A 110 -15.57 22.05 5.49
N TYR A 111 -16.14 21.40 6.50
CA TYR A 111 -17.25 20.45 6.35
C TYR A 111 -18.59 21.07 6.74
N TYR A 112 -18.57 22.00 7.69
CA TYR A 112 -19.77 22.67 8.18
C TYR A 112 -19.43 24.07 8.69
N TYR A 113 -20.35 25.00 8.51
CA TYR A 113 -20.26 26.36 9.01
C TYR A 113 -21.67 26.91 9.25
N GLU A 114 -21.92 27.44 10.45
CA GLU A 114 -23.14 28.18 10.79
C GLU A 114 -22.79 29.43 11.57
N ALA A 115 -23.48 30.54 11.30
CA ALA A 115 -23.17 31.87 11.84
C ALA A 115 -24.27 32.47 12.74
N GLU A 116 -25.38 31.77 12.97
CA GLU A 116 -26.57 32.31 13.64
C GLU A 116 -26.91 31.64 14.98
N HIS A 117 -25.92 31.04 15.64
CA HIS A 117 -26.10 30.36 16.93
C HIS A 117 -25.77 31.28 18.12
N ALA A 118 -26.43 32.45 18.22
CA ALA A 118 -26.20 33.42 19.31
C ALA A 118 -26.37 32.79 20.73
N ALA A 119 -27.26 31.79 20.85
CA ALA A 119 -27.50 31.07 22.09
C ALA A 119 -26.40 30.07 22.48
N ALA A 120 -25.58 29.60 21.53
CA ALA A 120 -24.59 28.54 21.78
C ALA A 120 -23.32 29.03 22.48
N CYS A 121 -22.90 30.27 22.24
CA CYS A 121 -21.69 30.83 22.85
C CYS A 121 -21.88 32.16 23.59
N GLY A 122 -23.12 32.63 23.77
CA GLY A 122 -23.43 33.81 24.58
C GLY A 122 -22.98 35.16 23.99
N ALA A 123 -22.66 35.19 22.69
CA ALA A 123 -22.22 36.38 21.97
C ALA A 123 -23.26 36.86 20.94
N GLN A 124 -23.29 38.17 20.65
CA GLN A 124 -24.19 38.80 19.67
C GLN A 124 -23.99 38.28 18.24
N LYS A 125 -22.79 37.78 17.92
CA LYS A 125 -22.47 37.04 16.70
C LYS A 125 -21.67 35.81 17.11
N CYS A 126 -22.18 34.64 16.80
CA CYS A 126 -21.57 33.37 17.16
C CYS A 126 -21.55 32.48 15.92
N SER A 127 -20.37 32.01 15.52
CA SER A 127 -20.24 31.05 14.43
C SER A 127 -19.57 29.77 14.89
N GLU A 128 -20.13 28.65 14.47
CA GLU A 128 -19.59 27.32 14.63
C GLU A 128 -19.05 26.82 13.29
N ALA A 129 -17.89 26.17 13.31
CA ALA A 129 -17.27 25.61 12.12
C ALA A 129 -16.67 24.24 12.42
N ILE A 130 -16.96 23.26 11.58
CA ILE A 130 -16.31 21.95 11.59
C ILE A 130 -15.32 21.94 10.42
N LEU A 131 -14.03 21.83 10.75
CA LEU A 131 -12.95 21.79 9.79
C LEU A 131 -12.19 20.48 9.89
N ASN A 132 -11.75 19.98 8.75
CA ASN A 132 -10.77 18.90 8.70
C ASN A 132 -9.37 19.50 8.82
N VAL A 133 -8.83 19.50 10.04
CA VAL A 133 -7.45 19.89 10.35
C VAL A 133 -6.82 18.85 11.27
N GLY A 134 -5.67 18.32 10.86
CA GLY A 134 -4.92 17.35 11.66
C GLY A 134 -4.21 18.00 12.86
N ASN A 135 -3.84 17.19 13.86
CA ASN A 135 -2.99 17.65 14.96
C ASN A 135 -1.59 18.03 14.40
N PRO A 136 -1.17 19.30 14.46
CA PRO A 136 0.08 19.74 13.84
C PRO A 136 1.32 19.04 14.40
N LEU A 137 1.32 18.72 15.70
CA LEU A 137 2.45 18.02 16.33
C LEU A 137 2.61 16.62 15.76
N ILE A 138 1.52 15.85 15.65
CA ILE A 138 1.56 14.49 15.10
C ILE A 138 1.92 14.53 13.61
N TRP A 139 1.31 15.45 12.86
CA TRP A 139 1.50 15.55 11.42
C TRP A 139 2.92 15.93 11.04
N TRP A 140 3.46 16.99 11.65
CA TRP A 140 4.80 17.49 11.32
C TRP A 140 5.90 16.58 11.85
N THR A 141 5.72 15.94 13.00
CA THR A 141 6.68 14.93 13.47
C THR A 141 6.70 13.70 12.57
N GLY A 142 5.53 13.24 12.08
CA GLY A 142 5.43 12.17 11.09
C GLY A 142 6.11 12.54 9.76
N ALA A 143 5.86 13.76 9.26
CA ALA A 143 6.50 14.28 8.05
C ALA A 143 8.04 14.34 8.20
N ALA A 144 8.53 14.88 9.33
CA ALA A 144 9.97 14.94 9.62
C ALA A 144 10.57 13.53 9.72
N ALA A 145 9.90 12.59 10.38
CA ALA A 145 10.34 11.20 10.49
C ALA A 145 10.47 10.55 9.10
N LEU A 146 9.50 10.76 8.19
CA LEU A 146 9.57 10.24 6.83
C LEU A 146 10.77 10.80 6.06
N VAL A 147 11.01 12.11 6.14
CA VAL A 147 12.19 12.75 5.52
C VAL A 147 13.48 12.16 6.07
N LEU A 148 13.60 12.01 7.39
CA LEU A 148 14.77 11.41 8.04
C LEU A 148 14.97 9.95 7.62
N LEU A 149 13.91 9.16 7.50
CA LEU A 149 13.98 7.76 7.03
C LEU A 149 14.45 7.68 5.58
N ILE A 150 13.96 8.56 4.70
CA ILE A 150 14.41 8.63 3.31
C ILE A 150 15.89 9.02 3.25
N LEU A 151 16.29 10.06 3.96
CA LEU A 151 17.69 10.49 4.03
C LEU A 151 18.59 9.38 4.57
N TRP A 152 18.13 8.68 5.63
CA TRP A 152 18.87 7.59 6.23
C TRP A 152 19.03 6.41 5.26
N TRP A 153 17.96 6.03 4.56
CA TRP A 153 17.97 4.99 3.53
C TRP A 153 18.93 5.33 2.38
N ILE A 154 18.91 6.58 1.89
CA ILE A 154 19.79 7.04 0.81
C ILE A 154 21.26 7.06 1.26
N LEU A 155 21.55 7.68 2.40
CA LEU A 155 22.92 7.92 2.88
C LEU A 155 23.61 6.64 3.36
N ARG A 156 22.88 5.74 4.05
CA ARG A 156 23.47 4.49 4.54
C ARG A 156 23.36 3.34 3.55
N ARG A 157 22.51 3.46 2.52
CA ARG A 157 22.12 2.34 1.62
C ARG A 157 21.82 1.06 2.42
N ASP A 158 21.27 1.25 3.61
CA ASP A 158 20.94 0.16 4.51
C ASP A 158 19.64 -0.47 4.00
N TRP A 159 19.76 -1.56 3.26
CA TRP A 159 18.64 -2.38 2.80
C TRP A 159 17.76 -2.91 3.94
N ARG A 160 18.22 -2.78 5.19
CA ARG A 160 17.44 -3.09 6.41
C ARG A 160 16.27 -2.13 6.62
N VAL A 161 16.30 -0.93 6.05
CA VAL A 161 15.17 0.02 6.04
C VAL A 161 14.47 0.13 4.68
N GLY A 162 14.73 -0.81 3.77
CA GLY A 162 13.98 -0.92 2.53
C GLY A 162 12.59 -1.55 2.73
N PRO A 163 11.65 -1.32 1.80
CA PRO A 163 10.32 -1.91 1.85
C PRO A 163 10.35 -3.44 1.97
N SER A 164 11.39 -4.12 1.50
CA SER A 164 11.53 -5.57 1.56
C SER A 164 11.64 -6.17 2.98
N CYS A 165 11.93 -5.36 4.00
CA CYS A 165 11.91 -5.83 5.40
C CYS A 165 10.52 -5.77 6.06
N TRP A 166 9.58 -4.98 5.53
CA TRP A 166 8.23 -4.84 6.13
C TRP A 166 7.33 -6.08 5.96
N TRP A 167 7.74 -7.04 5.12
CA TRP A 167 6.86 -8.10 4.60
C TRP A 167 7.31 -9.50 5.05
N TRP A 168 8.40 -9.61 5.84
CA TRP A 168 8.96 -10.91 6.22
C TRP A 168 9.15 -11.05 7.74
N PRO A 169 8.21 -11.71 8.46
CA PRO A 169 8.27 -11.86 9.92
C PRO A 169 9.42 -12.74 10.45
N SER A 170 10.22 -13.38 9.59
CA SER A 170 11.20 -14.39 10.04
C SER A 170 12.66 -14.11 9.67
N ALA A 171 13.01 -12.88 9.29
CA ALA A 171 14.41 -12.49 9.20
C ALA A 171 14.94 -12.14 10.58
N GLY A 172 15.21 -13.18 11.38
CA GLY A 172 15.88 -13.07 12.67
C GLY A 172 17.11 -12.17 12.54
N CYS A 173 17.02 -10.99 13.15
CA CYS A 173 18.14 -10.16 13.50
C CYS A 173 19.02 -10.93 14.50
N ARG A 174 19.78 -11.93 14.04
CA ARG A 174 20.85 -12.53 14.82
C ARG A 174 22.13 -11.72 14.56
N GLY A 175 22.17 -10.55 15.19
CA GLY A 175 23.43 -10.00 15.66
C GLY A 175 23.83 -10.80 16.90
N SER A 176 24.81 -11.67 16.75
CA SER A 176 25.51 -12.28 17.87
C SER A 176 26.97 -12.46 17.45
N PRO A 177 27.94 -11.85 18.14
CA PRO A 177 29.34 -12.19 17.93
C PRO A 177 29.48 -13.67 18.28
N THR A 178 30.03 -14.46 17.36
CA THR A 178 30.35 -15.86 17.59
C THR A 178 31.15 -16.01 18.89
N PRO A 179 30.70 -16.83 19.87
CA PRO A 179 31.61 -17.28 20.90
C PRO A 179 32.60 -18.23 20.23
N THR A 180 33.88 -17.98 20.42
CA THR A 180 34.97 -18.90 20.09
C THR A 180 34.69 -20.28 20.67
N ALA A 181 34.24 -21.21 19.82
CA ALA A 181 34.14 -22.61 20.16
C ALA A 181 35.55 -23.23 20.11
N ARG A 182 36.10 -23.49 21.30
CA ARG A 182 37.34 -24.24 21.51
C ARG A 182 37.03 -25.72 21.22
N CYS A 183 37.58 -26.29 20.16
CA CYS A 183 37.44 -27.72 19.86
C CYS A 183 38.26 -28.54 20.87
N SER A 184 37.59 -29.37 21.66
CA SER A 184 38.18 -30.44 22.48
C SER A 184 38.39 -31.68 21.61
N THR A 185 39.56 -32.31 21.72
CA THR A 185 40.14 -33.34 20.85
C THR A 185 39.60 -34.77 21.08
N SER A 186 38.29 -34.97 21.26
CA SER A 186 37.81 -36.33 21.58
C SER A 186 36.40 -36.69 21.14
N THR A 187 35.96 -36.37 19.91
CA THR A 187 34.87 -37.15 19.25
C THR A 187 34.78 -36.87 17.74
N PRO A 188 34.57 -37.87 16.86
CA PRO A 188 34.35 -37.62 15.43
C PRO A 188 32.91 -37.14 15.17
N CYS A 189 32.75 -36.09 14.37
CA CYS A 189 31.44 -35.66 13.85
C CYS A 189 30.89 -36.67 12.82
N PRO A 190 29.59 -37.00 12.81
CA PRO A 190 29.01 -37.84 11.79
C PRO A 190 28.85 -37.08 10.46
N SER A 191 29.17 -37.77 9.37
CA SER A 191 29.07 -37.30 7.99
C SER A 191 27.61 -37.05 7.58
N CYS A 192 27.31 -35.86 7.08
CA CYS A 192 26.07 -35.60 6.34
C CYS A 192 26.24 -36.14 4.90
N ARG A 193 25.38 -37.09 4.50
CA ARG A 193 25.28 -37.61 3.14
C ARG A 193 24.19 -36.86 2.37
N GLY A 194 24.51 -36.55 1.11
CA GLY A 194 23.65 -36.53 -0.08
C GLY A 194 22.39 -35.69 -0.05
#